data_AF-A0A835JW52-F1
#
_entry.id   AF-A0A835JW52-F1
#
_cell.length_a   1.000
_cell.length_b   1.000
_cell.length_c   1.000
_cell.angle_alpha   90.00
_cell.angle_beta   90.00
_cell.angle_gamma   90.00
#
_symmetry.space_group_name_H-M   'P 1'
#
loop_
_entity.id
_entity.type
_entity.pdbx_description
1 polymer ?
#
loop_
_entity_poly.entity_id
_entity_poly.type
_entity_poly.pdbx_seq_one_letter_code
_entity_poly.pdbx_strand_id
1 'polypeptide(L)'
;MDGQFKVSAKLYIYTAADNVSPTPVNSALSQELANSQVVLAEITAPKLPTSTKKNQDVVLAFYEALKSRDVNTVHKILAHDLEWWFHGPPSHQFMMRLLTGEQKDNDVSFQFSPISITSFGNLVIVEGWDTSSISWVHAWTVTDGIITQVREYFNTSLTVTRLGNQSQPCDFKSKSSSTSEISLLHCPSVWESSLSKRVGKSVPGLVLAI
;
A
#
# COMPACT_ATOMS: atom_id res chain seq x y z
N MET A 1 9.28 0.58 19.20
CA MET A 1 8.48 -0.61 19.55
C MET A 1 8.11 -1.24 18.24
N ASP A 2 8.83 -2.27 17.82
CA ASP A 2 8.52 -3.00 16.60
C ASP A 2 7.62 -4.15 17.02
N GLY A 3 6.32 -3.97 16.81
CA GLY A 3 5.31 -4.97 17.11
C GLY A 3 4.85 -5.63 15.82
N GLN A 4 5.09 -6.94 15.70
CA GLN A 4 4.45 -7.78 14.70
C GLN A 4 3.19 -8.36 15.35
N PHE A 5 2.04 -8.13 14.74
CA PHE A 5 0.76 -8.64 15.21
C PHE A 5 0.09 -9.37 14.06
N LYS A 6 -0.45 -10.56 14.34
CA LYS A 6 -1.36 -11.22 13.42
C LYS A 6 -2.77 -10.72 13.73
N VAL A 7 -3.34 -9.91 12.86
CA VAL A 7 -4.65 -9.30 13.07
C VAL A 7 -5.67 -10.09 12.28
N SER A 8 -6.69 -10.62 12.96
CA SER A 8 -7.84 -11.15 12.24
C SER A 8 -8.70 -9.97 11.81
N ALA A 9 -8.76 -9.71 10.50
CA ALA A 9 -9.57 -8.65 9.93
C ALA A 9 -11.06 -8.99 10.08
N LYS A 10 -11.64 -8.64 11.23
CA LYS A 10 -13.09 -8.62 11.44
C LYS A 10 -13.56 -7.19 11.18
N LEU A 11 -14.05 -6.96 9.97
CA LEU A 11 -14.44 -5.64 9.54
C LEU A 11 -15.77 -5.23 10.19
N TYR A 12 -15.71 -4.23 11.08
CA TYR A 12 -16.88 -3.55 11.59
C TYR A 12 -16.87 -2.12 11.04
N ILE A 13 -17.42 -1.92 9.84
CA ILE A 13 -17.74 -0.56 9.38
C ILE A 13 -19.10 -0.21 9.96
N TYR A 14 -19.13 0.81 10.82
CA TYR A 14 -20.36 1.34 11.42
C TYR A 14 -21.40 1.67 10.34
N THR A 15 -22.54 0.98 10.38
CA THR A 15 -23.75 1.40 9.68
C THR A 15 -24.41 2.51 10.48
N ALA A 16 -24.40 3.73 9.95
CA ALA A 16 -25.30 4.77 10.46
C ALA A 16 -26.73 4.31 10.17
N ALA A 17 -27.59 4.31 11.20
CA ALA A 17 -28.98 3.88 11.09
C ALA A 17 -29.73 4.67 10.00
N ASP A 18 -30.29 3.94 9.05
CA ASP A 18 -31.16 4.44 7.99
C ASP A 18 -32.42 5.09 8.57
N ASN A 19 -32.73 6.30 8.11
CA ASN A 19 -34.07 6.85 8.15
C ASN A 19 -34.31 7.61 6.83
N VAL A 20 -35.01 6.96 5.90
CA VAL A 20 -36.19 7.48 5.15
C VAL A 20 -36.60 6.45 4.08
N SER A 21 -37.91 6.20 4.01
CA SER A 21 -38.60 5.12 3.29
C SER A 21 -38.79 5.38 1.76
N PRO A 22 -39.30 4.39 0.99
CA PRO A 22 -39.17 4.32 -0.46
C PRO A 22 -40.38 4.84 -1.24
N THR A 23 -40.17 5.18 -2.52
CA THR A 23 -41.22 5.18 -3.56
C THR A 23 -40.69 4.65 -4.90
N PRO A 24 -41.56 4.09 -5.78
CA PRO A 24 -41.16 3.09 -6.77
C PRO A 24 -41.35 3.51 -8.24
N VAL A 25 -40.98 2.57 -9.15
CA VAL A 25 -41.28 2.41 -10.60
C VAL A 25 -40.63 3.43 -11.57
N ASN A 26 -40.12 3.10 -12.77
CA ASN A 26 -40.56 2.09 -13.75
C ASN A 26 -39.47 1.73 -14.81
N SER A 27 -39.70 0.60 -15.46
CA SER A 27 -38.90 -0.13 -16.45
C SER A 27 -38.96 0.37 -17.91
N ALA A 28 -37.99 -0.10 -18.73
CA ALA A 28 -38.05 -0.55 -20.16
C ALA A 28 -36.90 0.07 -21.00
N LEU A 29 -35.87 -0.68 -21.45
CA LEU A 29 -35.74 -1.68 -22.54
C LEU A 29 -35.33 -1.09 -23.91
N SER A 30 -34.21 -1.62 -24.46
CA SER A 30 -33.82 -1.88 -25.88
C SER A 30 -32.39 -1.37 -26.19
N GLN A 31 -31.37 -2.24 -26.24
CA GLN A 31 -30.86 -3.01 -27.41
C GLN A 31 -30.20 -2.16 -28.50
N GLU A 32 -28.90 -2.38 -28.76
CA GLU A 32 -28.40 -2.84 -30.08
C GLU A 32 -26.97 -3.42 -30.00
N LEU A 33 -26.72 -4.48 -30.77
CA LEU A 33 -25.48 -5.26 -30.88
C LEU A 33 -24.51 -4.68 -31.94
N ALA A 34 -23.21 -5.01 -31.80
CA ALA A 34 -22.42 -5.81 -32.76
C ALA A 34 -21.00 -5.29 -33.10
N ASN A 35 -20.02 -6.20 -32.91
CA ASN A 35 -18.86 -6.52 -33.78
C ASN A 35 -17.75 -5.47 -34.07
N SER A 36 -16.47 -5.81 -34.29
CA SER A 36 -15.61 -7.01 -34.16
C SER A 36 -14.17 -6.61 -34.59
N GLN A 37 -13.14 -7.27 -34.03
CA GLN A 37 -11.75 -7.51 -34.53
C GLN A 37 -10.80 -6.28 -34.67
N VAL A 38 -9.50 -6.31 -34.33
CA VAL A 38 -8.35 -7.03 -34.96
C VAL A 38 -7.12 -6.91 -34.01
N VAL A 39 -6.55 -8.01 -33.50
CA VAL A 39 -5.26 -8.68 -33.83
C VAL A 39 -3.95 -7.85 -33.72
N LEU A 40 -3.12 -8.29 -32.75
CA LEU A 40 -1.65 -8.48 -32.73
C LEU A 40 -0.69 -7.36 -33.20
N ALA A 41 0.08 -6.83 -32.25
CA ALA A 41 1.45 -6.38 -32.47
C ALA A 41 2.27 -6.59 -31.19
N GLU A 42 2.86 -7.78 -31.08
CA GLU A 42 3.92 -8.11 -30.14
C GLU A 42 5.26 -7.87 -30.84
N ILE A 43 5.88 -6.68 -30.66
CA ILE A 43 7.30 -6.46 -31.03
C ILE A 43 7.95 -5.48 -30.03
N THR A 44 8.89 -6.03 -29.25
CA THR A 44 10.09 -5.40 -28.65
C THR A 44 9.92 -4.22 -27.67
N ALA A 45 9.69 -4.55 -26.39
CA ALA A 45 10.12 -3.75 -25.23
C ALA A 45 10.36 -4.71 -24.03
N PRO A 46 11.28 -4.42 -23.09
CA PRO A 46 11.34 -5.19 -21.85
C PRO A 46 9.98 -5.09 -21.16
N LYS A 47 9.30 -6.24 -20.96
CA LYS A 47 7.96 -6.32 -20.37
C LYS A 47 7.99 -5.85 -18.91
N LEU A 48 7.88 -4.54 -18.69
CA LEU A 48 7.56 -3.94 -17.40
C LEU A 48 6.13 -4.39 -17.01
N PRO A 49 5.87 -4.82 -15.77
CA PRO A 49 5.09 -6.02 -15.53
C PRO A 49 3.59 -5.69 -15.43
N THR A 50 2.77 -6.35 -16.24
CA THR A 50 1.30 -6.31 -16.09
C THR A 50 0.82 -6.64 -14.66
N SER A 51 1.58 -7.43 -13.90
CA SER A 51 1.30 -7.76 -12.50
C SER A 51 1.45 -6.58 -11.55
N THR A 52 2.42 -5.71 -11.80
CA THR A 52 2.71 -4.52 -10.98
C THR A 52 1.56 -3.53 -11.02
N LYS A 53 1.01 -3.26 -12.22
CA LYS A 53 -0.18 -2.42 -12.38
C LYS A 53 -1.42 -3.05 -11.73
N LYS A 54 -1.62 -4.37 -11.89
CA LYS A 54 -2.72 -5.10 -11.24
C LYS A 54 -2.69 -4.96 -9.71
N ASN A 55 -1.51 -5.08 -9.10
CA ASN A 55 -1.37 -4.94 -7.65
C ASN A 55 -1.67 -3.50 -7.19
N GLN A 56 -1.26 -2.49 -7.96
CA GLN A 56 -1.67 -1.11 -7.69
C GLN A 56 -3.18 -0.94 -7.77
N ASP A 57 -3.82 -1.52 -8.79
CA ASP A 57 -5.27 -1.42 -8.98
C ASP A 57 -6.04 -2.08 -7.81
N VAL A 58 -5.56 -3.21 -7.28
CA VAL A 58 -6.12 -3.86 -6.07
C VAL A 58 -6.02 -2.95 -4.85
N VAL A 59 -4.86 -2.35 -4.60
CA VAL A 59 -4.66 -1.47 -3.46
C VAL A 59 -5.45 -0.17 -3.61
N LEU A 60 -5.56 0.38 -4.82
CA LEU A 60 -6.41 1.54 -5.09
C LEU A 60 -7.89 1.21 -4.82
N ALA A 61 -8.38 0.07 -5.31
CA ALA A 61 -9.72 -0.40 -5.03
C ALA A 61 -9.97 -0.57 -3.52
N PHE A 62 -8.96 -0.98 -2.76
CA PHE A 62 -9.03 -1.03 -1.30
C PHE A 62 -9.25 0.36 -0.68
N TYR A 63 -8.46 1.37 -1.04
CA TYR A 63 -8.66 2.73 -0.52
C TYR A 63 -10.00 3.34 -0.93
N GLU A 64 -10.46 3.11 -2.18
CA GLU A 64 -11.79 3.55 -2.61
C GLU A 64 -12.91 2.84 -1.84
N ALA A 65 -12.76 1.55 -1.56
CA ALA A 65 -13.71 0.79 -0.74
C ALA A 65 -13.76 1.32 0.71
N LEU A 66 -12.62 1.66 1.31
CA LEU A 66 -12.59 2.32 2.63
C LEU A 66 -13.32 3.66 2.60
N LYS A 67 -13.06 4.49 1.59
CA LYS A 67 -13.66 5.83 1.44
C LYS A 67 -15.18 5.78 1.24
N SER A 68 -15.65 4.82 0.43
CA SER A 68 -17.06 4.59 0.12
C SER A 68 -17.77 3.69 1.14
N ARG A 69 -17.05 3.18 2.15
CA ARG A 69 -17.57 2.24 3.15
C ARG A 69 -18.09 0.93 2.54
N ASP A 70 -17.51 0.49 1.42
CA ASP A 70 -17.85 -0.78 0.78
C ASP A 70 -17.19 -1.97 1.49
N VAL A 71 -17.88 -2.41 2.54
CA VAL A 71 -17.53 -3.58 3.38
C VAL A 71 -17.29 -4.83 2.53
N ASN A 72 -18.10 -5.05 1.49
CA ASN A 72 -18.04 -6.26 0.68
C ASN A 72 -16.76 -6.30 -0.15
N THR A 73 -16.39 -5.16 -0.74
CA THR A 73 -15.14 -5.05 -1.50
C THR A 73 -13.94 -5.19 -0.58
N VAL A 74 -13.94 -4.54 0.59
CA VAL A 74 -12.87 -4.70 1.59
C VAL A 74 -12.69 -6.17 2.01
N HIS A 75 -13.79 -6.89 2.29
CA HIS A 75 -13.71 -8.31 2.64
C HIS A 75 -13.18 -9.21 1.52
N LYS A 76 -13.45 -8.88 0.25
CA LYS A 76 -12.98 -9.66 -0.89
C LYS A 76 -11.49 -9.48 -1.16
N ILE A 77 -10.93 -8.32 -0.81
CA ILE A 77 -9.55 -7.95 -1.16
C ILE A 77 -8.57 -8.10 -0.01
N LEU A 78 -9.02 -8.14 1.25
CA LEU A 78 -8.15 -8.41 2.40
C LEU A 78 -8.19 -9.87 2.81
N ALA A 79 -7.02 -10.44 3.11
CA ALA A 79 -6.93 -11.73 3.79
C ALA A 79 -7.53 -11.63 5.20
N HIS A 80 -8.22 -12.69 5.62
CA HIS A 80 -8.80 -12.78 6.96
C HIS A 80 -7.77 -12.73 8.08
N ASP A 81 -6.53 -13.11 7.79
CA ASP A 81 -5.44 -13.25 8.74
C ASP A 81 -4.25 -12.33 8.40
N LEU A 82 -4.60 -11.11 7.96
CA LEU A 82 -3.69 -10.03 7.61
C LEU A 82 -2.53 -9.89 8.60
N GLU A 83 -1.32 -10.02 8.07
CA GLU A 83 -0.10 -9.82 8.85
C GLU A 83 0.20 -8.32 8.96
N TRP A 84 0.38 -7.83 10.18
CA TRP A 84 0.44 -6.41 10.46
C TRP A 84 1.74 -6.04 11.18
N TRP A 85 2.41 -5.00 10.67
CA TRP A 85 3.48 -4.30 11.38
C TRP A 85 3.16 -2.83 11.47
N PHE A 86 3.43 -2.25 12.63
CA PHE A 86 3.17 -0.85 12.90
C PHE A 86 4.43 -0.15 13.39
N HIS A 87 4.77 0.96 12.74
CA HIS A 87 5.79 1.89 13.18
C HIS A 87 5.20 3.30 13.24
N GLY A 88 5.15 3.88 14.43
CA GLY A 88 4.61 5.21 14.64
C GLY A 88 4.21 5.43 16.09
N PRO A 89 3.62 6.59 16.42
CA PRO A 89 3.10 6.83 17.76
C PRO A 89 1.94 5.86 18.06
N PRO A 90 1.85 5.25 19.27
CA PRO A 90 0.79 4.29 19.60
C PRO A 90 -0.64 4.81 19.43
N SER A 91 -0.83 6.14 19.45
CA SER A 91 -2.12 6.79 19.20
C SER A 91 -2.58 6.77 17.73
N HIS A 92 -1.70 6.42 16.78
CA HIS A 92 -1.94 6.52 15.33
C HIS A 92 -2.30 5.18 14.66
N GLN A 93 -2.82 4.21 15.41
CA GLN A 93 -3.22 2.89 14.88
C GLN A 93 -4.57 2.95 14.15
N PHE A 94 -4.73 3.90 13.23
CA PHE A 94 -6.01 4.24 12.62
C PHE A 94 -6.57 3.12 11.73
N MET A 95 -5.77 2.53 10.84
CA MET A 95 -6.27 1.48 9.93
C MET A 95 -6.60 0.22 10.73
N MET A 96 -5.78 -0.12 11.73
CA MET A 96 -6.06 -1.27 12.59
C MET A 96 -7.41 -1.11 13.28
N ARG A 97 -7.65 0.05 13.93
CA ARG A 97 -8.92 0.33 14.61
C ARG A 97 -10.10 0.33 13.64
N LEU A 98 -9.92 0.86 12.43
CA LEU A 98 -10.93 0.84 11.37
C LEU A 98 -11.28 -0.59 10.93
N LEU A 99 -10.27 -1.43 10.69
CA LEU A 99 -10.45 -2.79 10.19
C LEU A 99 -10.87 -3.80 11.28
N THR A 100 -10.74 -3.45 12.56
CA THR A 100 -11.11 -4.30 13.70
C THR A 100 -12.35 -3.81 14.46
N GLY A 101 -12.88 -2.63 14.12
CA GLY A 101 -14.01 -2.03 14.83
C GLY A 101 -13.68 -1.41 16.18
N GLU A 102 -12.40 -1.20 16.50
CA GLU A 102 -11.99 -0.57 17.77
C GLU A 102 -12.09 0.96 17.76
N GLN A 103 -12.44 1.56 16.62
CA GLN A 103 -12.64 3.00 16.51
C GLN A 103 -13.91 3.40 17.27
N LYS A 104 -13.79 4.26 18.29
CA LYS A 104 -14.96 4.68 19.08
C LYS A 104 -15.80 5.70 18.31
N ASP A 105 -17.11 5.77 18.60
CA ASP A 105 -18.03 6.75 17.98
C ASP A 105 -17.60 8.21 18.18
N ASN A 106 -16.85 8.49 19.25
CA ASN A 106 -16.33 9.83 19.57
C ASN A 106 -14.93 10.11 19.00
N ASP A 107 -14.27 9.12 18.38
CA ASP A 107 -12.98 9.33 17.71
C ASP A 107 -13.22 10.01 16.36
N VAL A 108 -12.51 11.09 16.09
CA VAL A 108 -12.49 11.71 14.76
C VAL A 108 -12.02 10.66 13.76
N SER A 109 -12.86 10.34 12.76
CA SER A 109 -12.52 9.34 11.76
C SER A 109 -11.33 9.81 10.93
N PHE A 110 -10.22 9.08 11.03
CA PHE A 110 -9.05 9.35 10.19
C PHE A 110 -9.35 8.94 8.75
N GLN A 111 -9.24 9.88 7.80
CA GLN A 111 -9.45 9.60 6.40
C GLN A 111 -8.12 9.29 5.70
N PHE A 112 -8.01 8.09 5.14
CA PHE A 112 -6.88 7.74 4.29
C PHE A 112 -7.06 8.34 2.90
N SER A 113 -6.29 9.39 2.60
CA SER A 113 -6.20 10.00 1.27
C SER A 113 -4.83 9.74 0.64
N PRO A 114 -4.68 8.71 -0.22
CA PRO A 114 -3.44 8.46 -0.96
C PRO A 114 -3.01 9.66 -1.80
N ILE A 115 -1.72 9.95 -1.81
CA ILE A 115 -1.08 10.99 -2.65
C ILE A 115 -0.15 10.35 -3.68
N SER A 116 0.52 9.25 -3.32
CA SER A 116 1.39 8.51 -4.21
C SER A 116 1.21 7.01 -4.00
N ILE A 117 1.20 6.25 -5.11
CA ILE A 117 1.11 4.80 -5.11
C ILE A 117 2.19 4.27 -6.05
N THR A 118 3.11 3.45 -5.53
CA THR A 118 4.24 2.89 -6.27
C THR A 118 4.38 1.41 -5.95
N SER A 119 4.63 0.58 -6.94
CA SER A 119 4.65 -0.88 -6.79
C SER A 119 5.99 -1.50 -7.19
N PHE A 120 6.46 -2.44 -6.37
CA PHE A 120 7.66 -3.24 -6.52
C PHE A 120 7.30 -4.72 -6.46
N GLY A 121 7.06 -5.34 -7.62
CA GLY A 121 6.58 -6.73 -7.67
C GLY A 121 5.22 -6.89 -6.99
N ASN A 122 5.15 -7.65 -5.90
CA ASN A 122 3.96 -7.85 -5.07
C ASN A 122 3.79 -6.78 -3.98
N LEU A 123 4.81 -5.96 -3.72
CA LEU A 123 4.76 -4.90 -2.73
C LEU A 123 4.20 -3.62 -3.36
N VAL A 124 3.27 -2.96 -2.69
CA VAL A 124 2.69 -1.68 -3.11
C VAL A 124 2.86 -0.68 -1.97
N ILE A 125 3.65 0.35 -2.22
CA ILE A 125 3.88 1.47 -1.31
C ILE A 125 2.86 2.55 -1.61
N VAL A 126 2.15 2.98 -0.57
CA VAL A 126 1.21 4.09 -0.64
C VAL A 126 1.60 5.13 0.39
N GLU A 127 1.80 6.37 -0.05
CA GLU A 127 2.07 7.51 0.81
C GLU A 127 0.88 8.46 0.79
N GLY A 128 0.54 9.02 1.96
CA GLY A 128 -0.49 10.03 2.09
C GLY A 128 -0.32 10.92 3.31
N TRP A 129 -1.17 11.94 3.38
CA TRP A 129 -1.14 12.99 4.37
C TRP A 129 -2.57 13.32 4.79
N ASP A 130 -2.78 13.51 6.09
CA ASP A 130 -4.05 14.02 6.60
C ASP A 130 -3.97 15.51 7.00
N THR A 131 -5.14 16.17 6.99
CA THR A 131 -5.38 17.53 7.46
C THR A 131 -4.85 17.81 8.88
N SER A 132 -4.75 16.79 9.73
CA SER A 132 -4.18 16.87 11.09
C SER A 132 -2.64 16.91 11.13
N SER A 133 -1.99 17.12 9.98
CA SER A 133 -0.53 17.12 9.84
C SER A 133 0.16 15.78 10.15
N ILE A 134 -0.53 14.68 9.84
CA ILE A 134 -0.02 13.33 10.01
C ILE A 134 0.39 12.80 8.65
N SER A 135 1.68 12.48 8.48
CA SER A 135 2.15 11.75 7.30
C SER A 135 2.11 10.26 7.56
N TRP A 136 1.75 9.49 6.54
CA TRP A 136 1.71 8.03 6.63
C TRP A 136 2.20 7.38 5.34
N VAL A 137 2.84 6.22 5.50
CA VAL A 137 3.21 5.31 4.42
C VAL A 137 2.71 3.93 4.79
N HIS A 138 2.01 3.27 3.87
CA HIS A 138 1.64 1.87 3.99
C HIS A 138 2.36 1.05 2.92
N ALA A 139 2.99 -0.05 3.33
CA ALA A 139 3.57 -1.03 2.42
C ALA A 139 2.70 -2.29 2.45
N TRP A 140 1.93 -2.49 1.37
CA TRP A 140 0.99 -3.60 1.22
C TRP A 140 1.61 -4.73 0.40
N THR A 141 1.50 -5.98 0.87
CA THR A 141 1.86 -7.14 0.05
C THR A 141 0.60 -7.73 -0.57
N VAL A 142 0.59 -7.89 -1.89
CA VAL A 142 -0.54 -8.44 -2.67
C VAL A 142 -0.15 -9.79 -3.27
N THR A 143 -0.90 -10.84 -2.97
CA THR A 143 -0.73 -12.19 -3.53
C THR A 143 -2.04 -12.64 -4.15
N ASP A 144 -2.02 -13.01 -5.43
CA ASP A 144 -3.20 -13.48 -6.18
C ASP A 144 -4.42 -12.55 -6.09
N GLY A 145 -4.18 -11.24 -6.09
CA GLY A 145 -5.22 -10.22 -5.99
C GLY A 145 -5.75 -9.96 -4.57
N ILE A 146 -5.18 -10.62 -3.56
CA ILE A 146 -5.53 -10.48 -2.14
C ILE A 146 -4.39 -9.79 -1.39
N ILE A 147 -4.72 -8.80 -0.58
CA ILE A 147 -3.80 -8.13 0.33
C ILE A 147 -3.59 -9.03 1.56
N THR A 148 -2.37 -9.50 1.75
CA THR A 148 -2.01 -10.46 2.80
C THR A 148 -1.20 -9.85 3.93
N GLN A 149 -0.57 -8.70 3.69
CA GLN A 149 0.29 -8.04 4.67
C GLN A 149 0.21 -6.52 4.57
N VAL A 150 0.44 -5.85 5.69
CA VAL A 150 0.61 -4.39 5.77
C VAL A 150 1.70 -4.01 6.74
N ARG A 151 2.59 -3.10 6.31
CA ARG A 151 3.48 -2.36 7.20
C ARG A 151 3.07 -0.89 7.20
N GLU A 152 2.65 -0.39 8.35
CA GLU A 152 2.27 1.00 8.54
C GLU A 152 3.43 1.82 9.12
N TYR A 153 3.61 3.01 8.57
CA TYR A 153 4.63 3.96 9.00
C TYR A 153 3.99 5.34 9.17
N PHE A 154 3.65 5.72 10.40
CA PHE A 154 3.10 7.04 10.72
C PHE A 154 4.18 7.96 11.26
N ASN A 155 4.23 9.20 10.76
CA ASN A 155 5.25 10.21 11.10
C ASN A 155 6.67 9.62 11.14
N THR A 156 6.96 8.78 10.15
CA THR A 156 8.21 8.02 10.00
C THR A 156 8.59 8.09 8.53
N SER A 157 9.84 8.46 8.23
CA SER A 157 10.35 8.49 6.86
C SER A 157 10.72 7.07 6.44
N LEU A 158 10.34 6.68 5.23
CA LEU A 158 10.63 5.34 4.69
C LEU A 158 11.48 5.46 3.42
N THR A 159 12.54 4.67 3.36
CA THR A 159 13.37 4.50 2.16
C THR A 159 13.31 3.04 1.74
N VAL A 160 12.97 2.77 0.48
CA VAL A 160 13.00 1.42 -0.08
C VAL A 160 14.31 1.24 -0.82
N THR A 161 15.05 0.18 -0.49
CA THR A 161 16.34 -0.13 -1.14
C THR A 161 16.28 -1.50 -1.79
N ARG A 162 16.91 -1.65 -2.95
CA ARG A 162 17.01 -2.96 -3.60
C ARG A 162 18.23 -3.71 -3.11
N LEU A 163 18.06 -4.92 -2.59
CA LEU A 163 19.17 -5.78 -2.22
C LEU A 163 19.71 -6.50 -3.47
N GLY A 164 20.91 -6.11 -3.92
CA GLY A 164 21.55 -6.75 -5.07
C GLY A 164 22.31 -8.01 -4.67
N ASN A 165 22.01 -9.15 -5.29
CA ASN A 165 22.94 -10.28 -5.30
C ASN A 165 24.09 -9.94 -6.26
N GLN A 166 25.28 -9.67 -5.71
CA GLN A 166 26.52 -9.56 -6.47
C GLN A 166 26.90 -10.94 -7.02
N SER A 167 26.31 -11.35 -8.15
CA SER A 167 26.84 -12.46 -8.98
C SER A 167 27.49 -11.95 -10.26
N GLN A 168 28.01 -10.72 -10.24
CA GLN A 168 28.92 -10.21 -11.25
C GLN A 168 30.30 -10.10 -10.59
N PRO A 169 31.34 -10.79 -11.12
CA PRO A 169 32.70 -10.44 -10.77
C PRO A 169 32.88 -8.99 -11.21
N CYS A 170 33.16 -8.11 -10.27
CA CYS A 170 33.67 -6.80 -10.60
C CYS A 170 34.98 -7.00 -11.36
N ASP A 171 34.96 -6.83 -12.68
CA ASP A 171 36.16 -6.50 -13.47
C ASP A 171 36.62 -5.06 -13.14
N PHE A 172 36.74 -4.75 -11.85
CA PHE A 172 37.48 -3.60 -11.38
C PHE A 172 38.89 -4.09 -11.09
N LYS A 173 39.76 -3.94 -12.11
CA LYS A 173 41.19 -3.81 -11.86
C LYS A 173 41.40 -2.63 -10.91
N SER A 174 41.45 -2.89 -9.62
CA SER A 174 42.00 -1.95 -8.66
C SER A 174 43.14 -2.63 -7.93
N LYS A 175 44.34 -2.10 -8.19
CA LYS A 175 45.57 -2.41 -7.49
C LYS A 175 45.34 -2.27 -5.99
N SER A 176 45.91 -3.23 -5.26
CA SER A 176 46.20 -3.27 -3.83
C SER A 176 46.01 -1.96 -3.04
N SER A 177 45.31 -2.04 -1.91
CA SER A 177 45.97 -1.82 -0.63
C SER A 177 45.16 -2.49 0.49
N SER A 178 45.88 -3.07 1.42
CA SER A 178 45.40 -3.78 2.60
C SER A 178 44.63 -2.88 3.56
N THR A 179 43.39 -3.22 3.85
CA THR A 179 42.72 -3.20 5.16
C THR A 179 41.35 -3.84 4.95
N SER A 180 40.82 -4.55 5.94
CA SER A 180 39.64 -5.40 5.84
C SER A 180 38.41 -4.64 5.31
N GLU A 181 38.20 -4.63 3.99
CA GLU A 181 37.05 -3.98 3.37
C GLU A 181 35.83 -4.88 3.61
N ILE A 182 34.99 -4.49 4.56
CA ILE A 182 33.60 -4.94 4.61
C ILE A 182 33.05 -4.59 3.23
N SER A 183 32.83 -5.58 2.38
CA SER A 183 32.20 -5.40 1.08
C SER A 183 30.86 -4.71 1.33
N LEU A 184 30.81 -3.40 1.11
CA LEU A 184 29.60 -2.59 1.27
C LEU A 184 28.59 -3.17 0.28
N LEU A 185 27.60 -3.87 0.81
CA LEU A 185 26.42 -4.27 0.05
C LEU A 185 25.79 -2.98 -0.46
N HIS A 186 26.07 -2.63 -1.71
CA HIS A 186 25.48 -1.46 -2.35
C HIS A 186 23.98 -1.74 -2.52
N CYS A 187 23.17 -1.15 -1.66
CA CYS A 187 21.72 -1.25 -1.67
C CYS A 187 21.15 0.07 -2.18
N PRO A 188 21.04 0.28 -3.50
CA PRO A 188 20.56 1.55 -4.04
C PRO A 188 19.14 1.83 -3.57
N SER A 189 18.90 3.07 -3.14
CA SER A 189 17.56 3.60 -2.89
C SER A 189 16.77 3.62 -4.19
N VAL A 190 15.59 2.99 -4.18
CA VAL A 190 14.67 2.93 -5.32
C VAL A 190 13.39 3.73 -5.07
N TRP A 191 13.14 4.13 -3.82
CA TRP A 191 12.03 5.00 -3.44
C TRP A 191 12.28 5.65 -2.08
N GLU A 192 11.79 6.87 -1.90
CA GLU A 192 11.83 7.59 -0.62
C GLU A 192 10.50 8.31 -0.38
N SER A 193 10.04 8.30 0.86
CA SER A 193 8.90 9.09 1.30
C SER A 193 9.16 10.58 1.09
N SER A 194 8.20 11.27 0.49
CA SER A 194 8.31 12.68 0.13
C SER A 194 7.83 13.62 1.24
N LEU A 195 6.98 13.14 2.16
CA LEU A 195 6.27 13.97 3.12
C LEU A 195 7.09 14.29 4.38
N SER A 196 8.02 13.43 4.78
CA SER A 196 8.91 13.69 5.93
C SER A 196 9.72 14.97 5.76
N LYS A 197 10.05 15.33 4.52
CA LYS A 197 10.78 16.56 4.17
C LYS A 197 9.91 17.83 4.27
N ARG A 198 8.57 17.71 4.33
CA ARG A 198 7.62 18.85 4.25
C ARG A 198 7.16 19.39 5.61
N VAL A 199 7.24 18.59 6.67
CA VAL A 199 6.65 18.93 7.98
C VAL A 199 7.55 19.85 8.82
N GLY A 200 8.80 20.08 8.40
CA GLY A 200 9.78 20.89 9.14
C GLY A 200 10.19 20.28 10.50
N LYS A 201 9.72 19.06 10.80
CA LYS A 201 10.05 18.30 12.01
C LYS A 201 10.90 17.10 11.61
N SER A 202 11.96 16.84 12.36
CA SER A 202 12.72 15.59 12.20
C SER A 202 11.84 14.42 12.65
N VAL A 203 11.83 13.36 11.84
CA VAL A 203 11.12 12.09 12.12
C VAL A 203 12.11 10.94 12.04
N PRO A 204 11.86 9.81 12.73
CA PRO A 204 12.64 8.60 12.56
C PRO A 204 12.68 8.16 11.08
N GLY A 205 13.82 7.65 10.62
CA GLY A 205 13.98 7.08 9.29
C GLY A 205 14.12 5.56 9.36
N LEU A 206 13.40 4.84 8.49
CA LEU A 206 13.47 3.39 8.34
C LEU A 206 13.80 3.01 6.90
N VAL A 207 14.48 1.88 6.75
CA VAL A 207 14.82 1.29 5.44
C VAL A 207 14.06 -0.01 5.26
N LEU A 208 13.37 -0.15 4.14
CA LEU A 208 12.73 -1.39 3.70
C LEU A 208 13.54 -1.97 2.53
N ALA A 209 14.23 -3.08 2.79
CA ALA A 209 14.97 -3.78 1.75
C ALA A 209 14.03 -4.73 0.97
N ILE A 210 14.13 -4.71 -0.36
CA ILE A 210 13.36 -5.54 -1.31
C ILE A 210 14.25 -6.27 -2.31
#